data_AF-A0A5N5IEU9-F1
#
_entry.id   AF-A0A5N5IEU9-F1
#
_cell.length_a   1.000
_cell.length_b   1.000
_cell.length_c   1.000
_cell.angle_alpha   90.00
_cell.angle_beta   90.00
_cell.angle_gamma   90.00
#
_symmetry.space_group_name_H-M   'P 1'
#
loop_
_entity.id
_entity.type
_entity.pdbx_description
1 polymer ?
#
loop_
_entity_poly.entity_id
_entity_poly.type
_entity_poly.pdbx_seq_one_letter_code
_entity_poly.pdbx_strand_id
1 'polypeptide(L)'
;MLKDNLVGKGLVLSFITDFFKEYLIDNSLDDLISILKRGKVEDNLLEFFPSTKRTDESFSEHFTKEGLLALVEYNEKKIFDVKLKEMKSALTTQITEETDMSEVIETVKQRVKDAKLPDVEVVRILWDVIMDAVQWSGKNQQQNVLQFFNCIKSSILYGGLVKEL
;
A
#
# COMPACT_ATOMS: atom_id res chain seq x y z
N MET A 1 3.58 -4.30 -26.10
CA MET A 1 2.50 -5.22 -25.73
C MET A 1 3.03 -6.64 -25.84
N LEU A 2 3.00 -7.39 -24.74
CA LEU A 2 3.37 -8.81 -24.75
C LEU A 2 2.41 -9.55 -25.67
N LYS A 3 2.88 -10.57 -26.39
CA LYS A 3 1.99 -11.38 -27.23
C LYS A 3 1.03 -12.14 -26.32
N ASP A 4 -0.27 -11.82 -26.36
CA ASP A 4 -1.30 -12.40 -25.50
C ASP A 4 -1.33 -13.93 -25.49
N ASN A 5 -0.98 -14.56 -26.62
CA ASN A 5 -0.86 -16.02 -26.72
C ASN A 5 0.27 -16.58 -25.84
N LEU A 6 1.42 -15.89 -25.75
CA LEU A 6 2.55 -16.31 -24.93
C LEU A 6 2.29 -16.09 -23.44
N VAL A 7 1.63 -14.98 -23.09
CA VAL A 7 1.19 -14.69 -21.73
C VAL A 7 0.11 -15.69 -21.28
N GLY A 8 -0.87 -15.97 -22.14
CA GLY A 8 -1.92 -16.96 -21.87
C GLY A 8 -1.38 -18.38 -21.68
N LYS A 9 -0.27 -18.73 -22.35
CA LYS A 9 0.42 -20.02 -22.16
C LYS A 9 1.36 -20.06 -20.94
N GLY A 10 1.52 -18.96 -20.21
CA GLY A 10 2.45 -18.87 -19.08
C GLY A 10 3.93 -18.90 -19.46
N LEU A 11 4.27 -18.86 -20.76
CA LEU A 11 5.67 -18.91 -21.23
C LEU A 11 6.45 -17.66 -20.81
N VAL A 12 5.79 -16.50 -20.82
CA VAL A 12 6.40 -15.24 -20.36
C VAL A 12 6.69 -15.30 -18.86
N LEU A 13 5.74 -15.83 -18.06
CA LEU A 13 5.92 -16.02 -16.63
C LEU A 13 7.06 -16.98 -16.31
N SER A 14 7.15 -18.12 -17.02
CA SER A 14 8.25 -19.07 -16.85
C SER A 14 9.59 -18.41 -17.17
N PHE A 15 9.70 -17.76 -18.33
CA PHE A 15 10.94 -17.10 -18.75
C PHE A 15 11.40 -16.04 -17.75
N ILE A 16 10.49 -15.18 -17.28
CA ILE A 16 10.88 -14.11 -16.34
C ILE A 16 11.25 -14.70 -14.97
N THR A 17 10.60 -15.79 -14.56
CA THR A 17 10.93 -16.50 -13.33
C THR A 17 12.35 -17.08 -13.41
N ASP A 18 12.69 -17.76 -14.50
CA ASP A 18 14.02 -18.32 -14.71
C ASP A 18 15.09 -17.21 -14.74
N PHE A 19 14.80 -16.10 -15.42
CA PHE A 19 15.67 -14.93 -15.41
C PHE A 19 15.88 -14.37 -13.99
N PHE A 20 14.82 -14.20 -13.19
CA PHE A 20 14.95 -13.72 -11.81
C PHE A 20 15.80 -14.65 -10.96
N LYS A 21 15.57 -15.96 -11.06
CA LYS A 21 16.33 -16.97 -10.32
C LYS A 21 17.80 -16.91 -10.68
N GLU A 22 18.13 -16.92 -11.97
CA GLU A 22 19.52 -16.85 -12.44
C GLU A 22 20.19 -15.53 -12.05
N TYR A 23 19.49 -14.41 -12.22
CA TYR A 23 20.03 -13.09 -11.91
C TYR A 23 20.35 -12.92 -10.43
N LEU A 24 19.49 -13.46 -9.55
CA LEU A 24 19.65 -13.38 -8.09
C LEU A 24 20.72 -14.35 -7.53
N ILE A 25 21.35 -15.19 -8.35
CA ILE A 25 22.52 -15.98 -7.92
C ILE A 25 23.70 -15.05 -7.61
N ASP A 26 23.95 -14.08 -8.50
CA ASP A 26 25.12 -13.20 -8.45
C ASP A 26 24.78 -11.76 -8.00
N ASN A 27 23.50 -11.39 -7.93
CA ASN A 27 23.06 -10.02 -7.70
C ASN A 27 22.03 -9.91 -6.57
N SER A 28 21.89 -8.72 -6.00
CA SER A 28 20.92 -8.47 -4.94
C SER A 28 19.50 -8.26 -5.50
N LEU A 29 18.50 -8.37 -4.62
CA LEU A 29 17.12 -7.99 -4.95
C LEU A 29 17.03 -6.52 -5.36
N ASP A 30 17.77 -5.63 -4.69
CA ASP A 30 17.75 -4.19 -5.01
C ASP A 30 18.26 -3.91 -6.43
N ASP A 31 19.26 -4.67 -6.90
CA ASP A 31 19.75 -4.59 -8.28
C ASP A 31 18.68 -5.05 -9.27
N LEU A 32 18.00 -6.17 -8.96
CA LEU A 32 16.89 -6.67 -9.76
C LEU A 32 15.76 -5.64 -9.86
N ILE A 33 15.31 -5.10 -8.73
CA ILE A 33 14.29 -4.04 -8.68
C ILE A 33 14.73 -2.81 -9.47
N SER A 34 16.00 -2.42 -9.38
CA SER A 34 16.55 -1.29 -10.15
C SER A 34 16.49 -1.50 -11.65
N ILE A 35 16.74 -2.72 -12.13
CA ILE A 35 16.60 -3.07 -13.56
C ILE A 35 15.13 -3.07 -13.97
N LEU A 36 14.23 -3.64 -13.15
CA LEU A 36 12.80 -3.64 -13.40
C LEU A 36 12.21 -2.23 -13.49
N LYS A 37 12.66 -1.32 -12.60
CA LYS A 37 12.31 0.11 -12.64
C LYS A 37 12.80 0.78 -13.90
N ARG A 38 14.06 0.54 -14.29
CA ARG A 38 14.64 1.09 -15.54
C ARG A 38 13.88 0.60 -16.77
N GLY A 39 13.43 -0.64 -16.75
CA GLY A 39 12.58 -1.24 -17.79
C GLY A 39 11.11 -0.80 -17.73
N LYS A 40 10.69 -0.05 -16.70
CA LYS A 40 9.29 0.33 -16.42
C LYS A 40 8.34 -0.87 -16.29
N VAL A 41 8.85 -1.96 -15.72
CA VAL A 41 8.10 -3.22 -15.57
C VAL A 41 7.75 -3.55 -14.13
N GLU A 42 8.42 -2.92 -13.17
CA GLU A 42 8.24 -3.16 -11.74
C GLU A 42 6.80 -2.93 -11.23
N ASP A 43 6.07 -1.98 -11.81
CA ASP A 43 4.65 -1.73 -11.49
C ASP A 43 3.69 -2.70 -12.17
N ASN A 44 4.15 -3.44 -13.16
CA ASN A 44 3.32 -4.25 -14.06
C ASN A 44 3.70 -5.73 -14.04
N LEU A 45 4.32 -6.21 -12.95
CA LEU A 45 4.77 -7.61 -12.85
C LEU A 45 3.62 -8.62 -13.02
N LEU A 46 2.40 -8.26 -12.60
CA LEU A 46 1.21 -9.07 -12.81
C LEU A 46 0.87 -9.26 -14.30
N GLU A 47 1.33 -8.39 -15.20
CA GLU A 47 1.07 -8.55 -16.65
C GLU A 47 1.74 -9.80 -17.24
N PHE A 48 2.78 -10.32 -16.59
CA PHE A 48 3.43 -11.57 -16.97
C PHE A 48 2.58 -12.80 -16.68
N PHE A 49 1.67 -12.71 -15.72
CA PHE A 49 0.76 -13.79 -15.39
C PHE A 49 -0.32 -13.93 -16.46
N PRO A 50 -0.82 -15.16 -16.71
CA PRO A 50 -2.05 -15.37 -17.46
C PRO A 50 -3.16 -14.48 -16.91
N SER A 51 -4.01 -13.94 -17.79
CA SER A 51 -5.05 -12.96 -17.40
C SER A 51 -5.95 -13.42 -16.25
N THR A 52 -6.20 -14.73 -16.14
CA THR A 52 -7.01 -15.35 -15.09
C THR A 52 -6.33 -15.45 -13.72
N LYS A 53 -5.03 -15.13 -13.64
CA LYS A 53 -4.18 -15.25 -12.43
C LYS A 53 -3.44 -13.96 -12.09
N ARG A 54 -3.95 -12.81 -12.53
CA ARG A 54 -3.36 -11.50 -12.22
C ARG A 54 -3.85 -10.98 -10.88
N THR A 55 -3.49 -11.67 -9.80
CA THR A 55 -3.82 -11.28 -8.44
C THR A 55 -2.59 -11.34 -7.54
N ASP A 56 -2.60 -10.58 -6.44
CA ASP A 56 -1.51 -10.54 -5.47
C ASP A 56 -1.29 -11.92 -4.82
N GLU A 57 -2.36 -12.69 -4.61
CA GLU A 57 -2.30 -14.06 -4.11
C GLU A 57 -1.59 -14.97 -5.13
N SER A 58 -1.96 -14.87 -6.41
CA SER A 58 -1.33 -15.65 -7.48
C SER A 58 0.16 -15.34 -7.63
N PHE A 59 0.53 -14.06 -7.47
CA PHE A 59 1.92 -13.61 -7.44
C PHE A 59 2.68 -14.27 -6.29
N SER A 60 2.14 -14.13 -5.08
CA SER A 60 2.77 -14.63 -3.86
C SER A 60 2.90 -16.16 -3.88
N GLU A 61 1.86 -16.87 -4.31
CA GLU A 61 1.88 -18.33 -4.44
C GLU A 61 2.92 -18.81 -5.46
N HIS A 62 3.00 -18.17 -6.63
CA HIS A 62 3.94 -18.56 -7.69
C HIS A 62 5.39 -18.36 -7.24
N PHE A 63 5.73 -17.15 -6.82
CA PHE A 63 7.12 -16.82 -6.47
C PHE A 63 7.58 -17.48 -5.17
N THR A 64 6.67 -17.78 -4.23
CA THR A 64 6.98 -18.63 -3.08
C THR A 64 7.37 -20.05 -3.50
N LYS A 65 6.62 -20.67 -4.42
CA LYS A 65 6.93 -22.02 -4.94
C LYS A 65 8.27 -22.07 -5.68
N GLU A 66 8.65 -20.97 -6.31
CA GLU A 66 9.90 -20.83 -7.06
C GLU A 66 11.10 -20.41 -6.19
N GLY A 67 10.91 -20.25 -4.87
CA GLY A 67 11.96 -19.90 -3.91
C GLY A 67 12.33 -18.42 -3.89
N LEU A 68 11.55 -17.56 -4.53
CA LEU A 68 11.77 -16.12 -4.66
C LEU A 68 11.07 -15.33 -3.53
N LEU A 69 11.27 -15.75 -2.27
CA LEU A 69 10.58 -15.18 -1.10
C LEU A 69 10.86 -13.68 -0.92
N ALA A 70 12.09 -13.23 -1.13
CA ALA A 70 12.44 -11.82 -1.00
C ALA A 70 11.67 -10.94 -2.00
N LEU A 71 11.36 -11.46 -3.20
CA LEU A 71 10.52 -10.77 -4.18
C LEU A 71 9.04 -10.71 -3.73
N VAL A 72 8.54 -11.77 -3.08
CA VAL A 72 7.21 -11.78 -2.47
C VAL A 72 7.10 -10.73 -1.37
N GLU A 73 8.03 -10.72 -0.42
CA GLU A 73 8.08 -9.74 0.67
C GLU A 73 8.17 -8.30 0.15
N TYR A 74 8.98 -8.07 -0.90
CA TYR A 74 9.04 -6.77 -1.57
C TYR A 74 7.68 -6.36 -2.15
N ASN A 75 6.98 -7.27 -2.84
CA ASN A 75 5.70 -6.98 -3.45
C ASN A 75 4.61 -6.73 -2.39
N GLU A 76 4.57 -7.52 -1.32
CA GLU A 76 3.66 -7.31 -0.18
C GLU A 76 3.88 -5.94 0.47
N LYS A 77 5.14 -5.58 0.72
CA LYS A 77 5.50 -4.26 1.24
C LYS A 77 5.10 -3.14 0.28
N LYS A 78 5.35 -3.31 -1.01
CA LYS A 78 4.96 -2.33 -2.04
C LYS A 78 3.44 -2.12 -2.06
N ILE A 79 2.66 -3.18 -2.05
CA ILE A 79 1.18 -3.11 -2.02
C ILE A 79 0.72 -2.39 -0.74
N PHE A 80 1.34 -2.72 0.40
CA PHE A 80 1.06 -2.05 1.67
C PHE A 80 1.35 -0.54 1.59
N ASP A 81 2.52 -0.15 1.09
CA ASP A 81 2.94 1.24 0.95
C ASP A 81 2.01 2.02 0.00
N VAL A 82 1.53 1.39 -1.09
CA VAL A 82 0.55 2.00 -2.00
C VAL A 82 -0.78 2.24 -1.29
N LYS A 83 -1.33 1.24 -0.59
CA LYS A 83 -2.58 1.39 0.19
C LYS A 83 -2.46 2.50 1.24
N LEU A 84 -1.31 2.58 1.91
CA LEU A 84 -1.01 3.61 2.88
C LEU A 84 -1.00 5.01 2.25
N LYS A 85 -0.38 5.16 1.08
CA LYS A 85 -0.33 6.41 0.34
C LYS A 85 -1.72 6.85 -0.17
N GLU A 86 -2.53 5.92 -0.67
CA GLU A 86 -3.90 6.18 -1.11
C GLU A 86 -4.81 6.59 0.04
N MET A 87 -4.64 5.99 1.21
CA MET A 87 -5.34 6.40 2.44
C MET A 87 -4.96 7.82 2.83
N LYS A 88 -3.66 8.13 2.91
CA LYS A 88 -3.18 9.49 3.22
C LYS A 88 -3.79 10.50 2.25
N SER A 89 -3.69 10.24 0.95
CA SER A 89 -4.22 11.15 -0.08
C SER A 89 -5.73 11.40 0.08
N ALA A 90 -6.52 10.34 0.28
CA ALA A 90 -7.97 10.48 0.41
C ALA A 90 -8.38 11.28 1.66
N LEU A 91 -7.73 11.03 2.80
CA LEU A 91 -8.03 11.75 4.03
C LEU A 91 -7.59 13.22 3.95
N THR A 92 -6.42 13.49 3.36
CA THR A 92 -5.97 14.87 3.12
C THR A 92 -6.98 15.64 2.23
N THR A 93 -7.51 15.01 1.18
CA THR A 93 -8.57 15.60 0.35
C THR A 93 -9.82 15.91 1.16
N GLN A 94 -10.34 14.94 1.92
CA GLN A 94 -11.57 15.14 2.72
C GLN A 94 -11.43 16.30 3.72
N ILE A 95 -10.29 16.40 4.42
CA ILE A 95 -10.05 17.49 5.37
C ILE A 95 -9.89 18.84 4.66
N THR A 96 -9.20 18.87 3.52
CA THR A 96 -9.01 20.09 2.72
C THR A 96 -10.34 20.61 2.17
N GLU A 97 -11.24 19.71 1.81
CA GLU A 97 -12.59 20.02 1.33
C GLU A 97 -13.59 20.31 2.47
N GLU A 98 -13.10 20.40 3.71
CA GLU A 98 -13.91 20.64 4.92
C GLU A 98 -15.08 19.65 5.07
N THR A 99 -14.85 18.40 4.65
CA THR A 99 -15.81 17.29 4.87
C THR A 99 -16.11 17.17 6.36
N ASP A 100 -17.36 16.80 6.68
CA ASP A 100 -17.76 16.66 8.07
C ASP A 100 -16.83 15.67 8.81
N MET A 101 -16.39 16.08 9.99
CA MET A 101 -15.37 15.35 10.73
C MET A 101 -15.82 13.93 11.11
N SER A 102 -17.12 13.71 11.30
CA SER A 102 -17.66 12.37 11.58
C SER A 102 -17.52 11.44 10.36
N GLU A 103 -17.68 11.96 9.15
CA GLU A 103 -17.50 11.21 7.89
C GLU A 103 -16.00 10.88 7.63
N VAL A 104 -15.11 11.82 7.96
CA VAL A 104 -13.65 11.59 7.91
C VAL A 104 -13.27 10.46 8.86
N ILE A 105 -13.78 10.51 10.09
CA ILE A 105 -13.56 9.46 11.10
C ILE A 105 -14.08 8.11 10.59
N GLU A 106 -15.31 8.04 10.06
CA GLU A 106 -15.89 6.82 9.51
C GLU A 106 -15.06 6.23 8.36
N THR A 107 -14.57 7.09 7.45
CA THR A 107 -13.66 6.69 6.36
C THR A 107 -12.39 6.04 6.89
N VAL A 108 -11.79 6.61 7.96
CA VAL A 108 -10.61 6.02 8.62
C VAL A 108 -10.95 4.63 9.15
N LYS A 109 -12.07 4.45 9.87
CA LYS A 109 -12.45 3.15 10.45
C LYS A 109 -12.54 2.06 9.39
N GLN A 110 -13.25 2.37 8.30
CA GLN A 110 -13.49 1.43 7.23
C GLN A 110 -12.17 1.02 6.56
N ARG A 111 -11.30 1.98 6.25
CA ARG A 111 -10.02 1.69 5.59
C ARG A 111 -9.03 0.94 6.49
N VAL A 112 -8.98 1.25 7.79
CA VAL A 112 -8.16 0.51 8.76
C VAL A 112 -8.57 -0.96 8.83
N LYS A 113 -9.88 -1.22 8.86
CA LYS A 113 -10.44 -2.57 8.89
C LYS A 113 -10.16 -3.35 7.60
N ASP A 114 -10.34 -2.73 6.44
CA ASP A 114 -10.17 -3.38 5.14
C ASP A 114 -8.71 -3.68 4.82
N ALA A 115 -7.80 -2.76 5.17
CA ALA A 115 -6.37 -2.90 4.89
C ALA A 115 -5.58 -3.61 6.01
N LYS A 116 -6.23 -3.99 7.13
CA LYS A 116 -5.59 -4.63 8.30
C LYS A 116 -4.32 -3.88 8.75
N LEU A 117 -4.38 -2.55 8.75
CA LEU A 117 -3.22 -1.72 9.06
C LEU A 117 -2.83 -1.86 10.53
N PRO A 118 -1.53 -1.95 10.86
CA PRO A 118 -1.07 -1.85 12.23
C PRO A 118 -1.45 -0.50 12.85
N ASP A 119 -1.88 -0.48 14.11
CA ASP A 119 -2.29 0.75 14.82
C ASP A 119 -1.22 1.86 14.74
N VAL A 120 0.07 1.49 14.82
CA VAL A 120 1.20 2.44 14.70
C VAL A 120 1.23 3.16 13.36
N GLU A 121 0.92 2.47 12.26
CA GLU A 121 0.88 3.06 10.92
C GLU A 121 -0.34 3.95 10.77
N VAL A 122 -1.47 3.57 11.35
CA VAL A 122 -2.68 4.42 11.33
C VAL A 122 -2.42 5.75 12.05
N VAL A 123 -1.84 5.71 13.25
CA VAL A 123 -1.50 6.93 13.99
C VAL A 123 -0.55 7.82 13.19
N ARG A 124 0.46 7.22 12.54
CA ARG A 124 1.41 7.96 11.69
C ARG A 124 0.71 8.65 10.52
N ILE A 125 -0.15 7.94 9.79
CA ILE A 125 -0.91 8.49 8.66
C ILE A 125 -1.81 9.64 9.12
N LEU A 126 -2.53 9.45 10.23
CA LEU A 126 -3.45 10.47 10.74
C LEU A 126 -2.71 11.75 11.14
N TRP A 127 -1.56 11.61 11.79
CA TRP A 127 -0.68 12.74 12.11
C TRP A 127 -0.22 13.48 10.87
N ASP A 128 0.30 12.75 9.89
CA ASP A 128 0.76 13.29 8.61
C ASP A 128 -0.36 14.04 7.88
N VAL A 129 -1.56 13.46 7.82
CA VAL A 129 -2.74 14.05 7.18
C VAL A 129 -3.13 15.37 7.85
N ILE A 130 -3.17 15.43 9.18
CA ILE A 130 -3.47 16.67 9.92
C ILE A 130 -2.43 17.73 9.59
N MET A 131 -1.14 17.37 9.63
CA MET A 131 -0.05 18.31 9.39
C MET A 131 -0.08 18.87 7.97
N ASP A 132 -0.44 18.04 6.99
CA ASP A 132 -0.48 18.42 5.57
C ASP A 132 -1.76 19.19 5.19
N ALA A 133 -2.91 18.87 5.79
CA ALA A 133 -4.21 19.42 5.38
C ALA A 133 -4.63 20.70 6.12
N VAL A 134 -4.10 20.95 7.33
CA VAL A 134 -4.60 22.01 8.20
C VAL A 134 -3.87 23.33 7.97
N GLN A 135 -4.63 24.41 7.76
CA GLN A 135 -4.10 25.76 7.88
C GLN A 135 -4.05 26.22 9.35
N TRP A 136 -2.85 26.20 9.93
CA TRP A 136 -2.59 26.52 11.34
C TRP A 136 -2.86 27.98 11.76
N SER A 137 -3.13 28.88 10.82
CA SER A 137 -3.40 30.30 11.05
C SER A 137 -4.89 30.63 11.28
N GLY A 138 -5.83 29.70 11.06
CA GLY A 138 -7.28 29.93 11.16
C GLY A 138 -7.91 29.41 12.47
N LYS A 139 -8.73 30.23 13.14
CA LYS A 139 -9.35 29.90 14.45
C LYS A 139 -10.29 28.67 14.42
N ASN A 140 -11.05 28.45 13.34
CA ASN A 140 -11.98 27.31 13.24
C ASN A 140 -11.25 25.97 13.00
N GLN A 141 -10.16 26.01 12.24
CA GLN A 141 -9.36 24.82 11.90
C GLN A 141 -8.63 24.25 13.13
N GLN A 142 -8.21 25.11 14.06
CA GLN A 142 -7.60 24.69 15.33
C GLN A 142 -8.54 23.81 16.18
N GLN A 143 -9.85 24.08 16.16
CA GLN A 143 -10.82 23.31 16.94
C GLN A 143 -11.08 21.91 16.34
N ASN A 144 -11.17 21.81 15.01
CA ASN A 144 -11.29 20.54 14.29
C ASN A 144 -10.07 19.64 14.51
N VAL A 145 -8.87 20.24 14.48
CA VAL A 145 -7.61 19.55 14.78
C VAL A 145 -7.56 19.04 16.21
N LEU A 146 -8.00 19.83 17.18
CA LEU A 146 -8.10 19.41 18.58
C LEU A 146 -9.05 18.22 18.76
N GLN A 147 -10.18 18.19 18.05
CA GLN A 147 -11.09 17.04 18.10
C GLN A 147 -10.46 15.78 17.52
N PHE A 148 -9.75 15.90 16.38
CA PHE A 148 -9.04 14.77 15.79
C PHE A 148 -7.90 14.26 16.69
N PHE A 149 -7.14 15.18 17.30
CA PHE A 149 -6.13 14.83 18.31
C PHE A 149 -6.72 14.12 19.51
N ASN A 150 -7.88 14.56 20.00
CA ASN A 150 -8.55 13.88 21.11
C ASN A 150 -9.03 12.48 20.70
N CYS A 151 -9.49 12.29 19.47
CA CYS A 151 -9.85 10.98 18.92
C CYS A 151 -8.63 10.03 18.85
N ILE A 152 -7.50 10.52 18.32
CA ILE A 152 -6.24 9.76 18.28
C ILE A 152 -5.75 9.45 19.70
N LYS A 153 -5.77 10.44 20.59
CA LYS A 153 -5.31 10.30 21.98
C LYS A 153 -6.15 9.30 22.75
N SER A 154 -7.48 9.29 22.57
CA SER A 154 -8.36 8.27 23.15
C SER A 154 -7.97 6.88 22.64
N SER A 155 -7.79 6.75 21.32
CA SER A 155 -7.44 5.48 20.67
C SER A 155 -6.10 4.89 21.15
N ILE A 156 -5.09 5.73 21.42
CA ILE A 156 -3.77 5.31 21.92
C ILE A 156 -3.80 4.96 23.41
N LEU A 157 -4.51 5.73 24.24
CA LEU A 157 -4.52 5.56 25.69
C LEU A 157 -5.40 4.40 26.18
N TYR A 158 -6.47 4.07 25.45
CA TYR A 158 -7.43 3.02 25.86
C TYR A 158 -7.21 1.67 25.16
N GLY A 159 -6.08 1.48 24.49
CA GLY A 159 -5.56 0.15 24.13
C GLY A 159 -6.37 -0.57 23.07
N GLY A 160 -6.88 0.15 22.08
CA GLY A 160 -7.47 -0.46 20.89
C GLY A 160 -8.09 0.57 19.99
N LEU A 161 -7.35 0.96 18.95
CA LEU A 161 -7.87 1.78 17.85
C LEU A 161 -9.15 1.16 17.27
N VAL A 162 -9.28 -0.17 17.34
CA VAL A 162 -10.41 -0.98 16.82
C VAL A 162 -11.63 -1.07 17.76
N LYS A 163 -11.54 -0.60 19.02
CA LYS A 163 -12.68 -0.64 19.97
C LYS A 163 -13.39 0.70 20.13
N GLU A 164 -12.71 1.80 19.85
CA GLU A 164 -13.28 3.15 19.92
C GLU A 164 -13.45 3.82 18.55
N LEU A 165 -12.82 3.27 17.50
CA LEU A 165 -13.31 3.42 16.14
C LEU A 165 -14.37 2.33 15.89
#